data_AF-F6AAU9-F1
#
_entry.id   AF-F6AAU9-F1
#
_cell.length_a   1.000
_cell.length_b   1.000
_cell.length_c   1.000
_cell.angle_alpha   90.00
_cell.angle_beta   90.00
_cell.angle_gamma   90.00
#
_symmetry.space_group_name_H-M   'P 1'
#
loop_
_entity.id
_entity.type
_entity.pdbx_description
1 polymer ?
#
loop_
_entity_poly.entity_id
_entity_poly.type
_entity_poly.pdbx_seq_one_letter_code
_entity_poly.pdbx_strand_id
1 'polypeptide(L)' 'MVIAASAFAVINEPITAQKIARDTGVDLGLIKAWVTHARFYEDGSGYLVFFKADTPGEVREQIPRLTATNLLIVLAA' A
#
# COMPACT_ATOMS: atom_id res chain seq x y z
N MET A 1 41.74 8.35 0.73
CA MET A 1 40.59 8.52 1.64
C MET A 1 39.35 8.15 0.84
N VAL A 2 38.91 6.89 0.95
CA VAL A 2 37.72 6.42 0.23
C VAL A 2 36.53 6.79 1.09
N ILE A 3 35.74 7.75 0.63
CA ILE A 3 34.48 8.11 1.27
C ILE A 3 33.54 6.95 0.96
N ALA A 4 33.22 6.15 1.97
CA ALA A 4 32.17 5.16 1.87
C ALA A 4 30.87 5.90 1.52
N ALA A 5 30.40 5.74 0.29
CA ALA A 5 29.02 6.04 -0.02
C ALA A 5 28.19 5.01 0.77
N SER A 6 27.63 5.44 1.91
CA SER A 6 26.64 4.66 2.63
C SER A 6 25.52 4.34 1.65
N ALA A 7 25.47 3.09 1.21
CA ALA A 7 24.29 2.54 0.56
C ALA A 7 23.16 2.60 1.59
N PHE A 8 22.40 3.69 1.58
CA PHE A 8 21.01 3.65 2.03
C PHE A 8 20.32 2.73 1.03
N ALA A 9 20.49 1.43 1.22
CA ALA A 9 19.61 0.45 0.64
C ALA A 9 18.25 0.81 1.22
N VAL A 10 17.49 1.63 0.49
CA VAL A 10 16.04 1.59 0.55
C VAL A 10 15.76 0.13 0.22
N ILE A 11 15.63 -0.68 1.26
CA ILE A 11 15.10 -2.02 1.13
C ILE A 11 13.68 -1.71 0.68
N ASN A 12 13.47 -1.59 -0.63
CA ASN A 12 12.15 -1.58 -1.23
C ASN A 12 11.62 -2.99 -0.98
N GLU A 13 11.26 -3.26 0.28
CA GLU A 13 10.54 -4.46 0.63
C GLU A 13 9.33 -4.50 -0.28
N PRO A 14 9.08 -5.64 -0.95
CA PRO A 14 7.95 -5.73 -1.85
C PRO A 14 6.67 -5.35 -1.08
N ILE A 15 5.77 -4.59 -1.72
CA ILE A 15 4.47 -4.26 -1.11
C ILE A 15 3.66 -5.55 -1.04
N THR A 16 3.69 -6.21 0.12
CA THR A 16 2.93 -7.43 0.35
C THR A 16 1.54 -7.09 0.90
N ALA A 17 0.58 -8.00 0.70
CA ALA A 17 -0.75 -7.88 1.32
C ALA A 17 -0.66 -7.77 2.85
N GLN A 18 0.31 -8.44 3.48
CA GLN A 18 0.55 -8.36 4.93
C GLN A 18 1.04 -6.97 5.36
N LYS A 19 1.93 -6.35 4.58
CA LYS A 19 2.37 -4.97 4.80
C LYS A 19 1.19 -4.01 4.70
N ILE A 20 0.39 -4.14 3.64
CA ILE A 20 -0.81 -3.31 3.44
C ILE A 20 -1.77 -3.44 4.62
N ALA A 21 -2.12 -4.66 5.02
CA ALA A 21 -3.03 -4.90 6.15
C ALA A 21 -2.51 -4.29 7.46
N ARG A 22 -1.20 -4.44 7.73
CA ARG A 22 -0.55 -3.85 8.91
C ARG A 22 -0.62 -2.32 8.91
N ASP A 23 -0.26 -1.70 7.80
CA ASP A 23 -0.12 -0.24 7.71
C ASP A 23 -1.49 0.46 7.65
N THR A 24 -2.53 -0.23 7.17
CA THR A 24 -3.88 0.32 7.00
C THR A 24 -4.86 -0.10 8.09
N GLY A 25 -4.57 -1.16 8.84
CA GLY A 25 -5.50 -1.80 9.76
C GLY A 25 -6.65 -2.56 9.07
N VAL A 26 -6.63 -2.67 7.74
CA VAL A 26 -7.63 -3.42 6.96
C VAL A 26 -7.37 -4.91 7.10
N ASP A 27 -8.45 -5.69 7.15
CA ASP A 27 -8.36 -7.15 7.20
C ASP A 27 -7.55 -7.72 6.01
N LEU A 28 -6.65 -8.66 6.33
CA LEU A 28 -5.77 -9.28 5.34
C LEU A 28 -6.55 -10.06 4.26
N GLY A 29 -7.69 -10.65 4.63
CA GLY A 29 -8.59 -11.34 3.70
C GLY A 29 -9.18 -10.38 2.67
N LEU A 30 -9.64 -9.20 3.10
CA LEU A 30 -10.11 -8.14 2.20
C LEU A 30 -9.00 -7.65 1.26
N ILE A 31 -7.80 -7.42 1.79
CA ILE A 31 -6.65 -7.01 0.98
C ILE A 31 -6.36 -8.07 -0.09
N LYS A 32 -6.30 -9.36 0.28
CA LYS A 32 -6.04 -10.44 -0.68
C LYS A 32 -7.16 -10.63 -1.71
N ALA A 33 -8.41 -10.41 -1.34
CA ALA A 33 -9.55 -10.61 -2.22
C ALA A 33 -9.70 -9.48 -3.26
N TRP A 34 -9.42 -8.24 -2.85
CA TRP A 34 -9.81 -7.04 -3.59
C TRP A 34 -8.66 -6.19 -4.09
N VAL A 35 -7.45 -6.32 -3.56
CA VAL A 35 -6.28 -5.60 -4.09
C VAL A 35 -5.80 -6.27 -5.37
N THR A 36 -5.59 -5.46 -6.40
CA THR A 36 -5.03 -5.91 -7.69
C THR A 36 -3.52 -5.73 -7.72
N HIS A 37 -3.04 -4.57 -7.32
CA HIS A 37 -1.62 -4.22 -7.27
C HIS A 37 -1.41 -3.02 -6.34
N ALA A 38 -0.15 -2.78 -5.99
CA ALA A 38 0.26 -1.62 -5.22
C ALA A 38 1.55 -1.04 -5.80
N ARG A 39 1.79 0.26 -5.59
CA ARG A 39 2.94 0.99 -6.13
C ARG A 39 3.49 1.98 -5.11
N PHE A 40 4.80 1.94 -4.86
CA PHE A 40 5.48 2.95 -4.05
C PHE A 40 5.50 4.31 -4.75
N TYR A 41 5.42 5.38 -3.97
CA TYR A 41 5.80 6.70 -4.48
C TYR A 41 7.31 6.75 -4.71
N GLU A 42 7.72 7.46 -5.77
CA GLU A 42 9.15 7.58 -6.13
C GLU A 42 9.96 8.35 -5.07
N ASP A 43 9.30 9.20 -4.29
CA ASP A 43 9.89 9.97 -3.20
C ASP A 43 9.97 9.20 -1.87
N GLY A 44 9.46 7.97 -1.83
CA GLY A 44 9.42 7.14 -0.62
C GLY A 44 8.42 7.61 0.44
N SER A 45 7.55 8.57 0.14
CA SER A 45 6.54 9.11 1.07
C SER A 45 5.44 8.10 1.43
N GLY A 46 5.40 6.95 0.77
CA GLY A 46 4.42 5.90 1.00
C GLY A 46 4.14 5.08 -0.26
N TYR A 47 2.92 4.61 -0.40
CA TYR A 47 2.48 3.83 -1.55
C TYR A 47 0.96 3.91 -1.79
N LEU A 48 0.59 3.59 -3.03
CA LEU A 48 -0.77 3.47 -3.52
C LEU A 48 -1.19 2.01 -3.53
N VAL A 49 -2.42 1.74 -3.12
CA VAL A 49 -3.05 0.42 -3.20
C VAL A 49 -4.28 0.52 -4.10
N PHE A 50 -4.31 -0.31 -5.13
CA PHE A 50 -5.37 -0.32 -6.14
C PHE A 50 -6.30 -1.51 -5.91
N PHE A 51 -7.56 -1.21 -5.61
CA PHE A 51 -8.60 -2.21 -5.46
C PHE A 51 -9.32 -2.44 -6.79
N LYS A 52 -9.96 -3.60 -6.94
CA LYS A 52 -10.72 -3.91 -8.16
C LYS A 52 -11.88 -2.94 -8.36
N ALA A 53 -12.25 -2.66 -9.61
CA ALA A 53 -13.34 -1.74 -9.94
C ALA A 53 -14.71 -2.23 -9.42
N ASP A 54 -14.90 -3.55 -9.35
CA ASP A 54 -16.10 -4.24 -8.89
C ASP A 54 -16.17 -4.42 -7.36
N THR A 55 -15.28 -3.77 -6.60
CA THR A 55 -15.29 -3.84 -5.13
C THR A 55 -16.66 -3.36 -4.60
N PRO A 56 -17.43 -4.23 -3.91
CA PRO A 56 -18.77 -3.89 -3.42
C PRO A 56 -18.76 -2.74 -2.42
N GLY A 57 -19.87 -1.98 -2.35
CA GLY A 57 -20.02 -0.86 -1.40
C GLY A 57 -19.73 -1.26 0.05
N GLU A 58 -20.22 -2.43 0.48
CA GLU A 58 -19.99 -2.97 1.84
C GLU A 58 -18.50 -3.18 2.16
N VAL A 59 -17.70 -3.56 1.17
CA VAL A 59 -16.24 -3.71 1.32
C VAL A 59 -15.58 -2.34 1.35
N ARG A 60 -16.06 -1.40 0.54
CA ARG A 60 -15.55 -0.02 0.52
C ARG A 60 -15.78 0.68 1.86
N GLU A 61 -16.92 0.43 2.51
CA GLU A 61 -17.24 0.96 3.84
C GLU A 61 -16.31 0.42 4.93
N GLN A 62 -15.78 -0.80 4.77
CA GLN A 62 -14.82 -1.40 5.69
C GLN A 62 -13.38 -0.90 5.46
N ILE A 63 -13.09 -0.24 4.34
CA ILE A 63 -11.76 0.28 4.01
C ILE A 63 -11.76 1.80 4.25
N PRO A 64 -11.26 2.27 5.38
CA PRO A 64 -11.24 3.70 5.67
C PRO A 64 -10.39 4.44 4.64
N ARG A 65 -10.86 5.62 4.21
CA ARG A 65 -10.15 6.52 3.26
C ARG A 65 -9.97 5.95 1.84
N LEU A 66 -10.74 4.93 1.48
CA LEU A 66 -10.81 4.50 0.09
C LEU A 66 -11.47 5.60 -0.76
N THR A 67 -10.80 6.00 -1.84
CA THR A 67 -11.31 7.03 -2.75
C THR A 67 -12.45 6.51 -3.64
N ALA A 68 -13.13 7.42 -4.34
CA ALA A 68 -14.15 7.07 -5.32
C ALA A 68 -13.64 6.10 -6.41
N THR A 69 -12.35 6.16 -6.73
CA THR A 69 -11.66 5.35 -7.74
C THR A 69 -11.08 4.04 -7.19
N ASN A 70 -11.53 3.59 -6.01
CA ASN A 70 -11.05 2.34 -5.39
C ASN A 70 -9.52 2.35 -5.16
N LEU A 71 -8.99 3.52 -4.82
CA LEU A 71 -7.58 3.72 -4.51
C LEU A 71 -7.43 4.13 -3.05
N LEU A 72 -6.48 3.50 -2.36
CA LEU A 72 -6.11 3.82 -0.99
C LEU A 72 -4.67 4.37 -0.98
N ILE A 73 -4.49 5.49 -0.29
CA ILE A 73 -3.19 6.14 -0.11
C ILE A 73 -2.68 5.74 1.27
N VAL A 74 -1.50 5.12 1.30
CA VAL A 74 -0.80 4.77 2.53
C VAL A 74 0.45 5.62 2.62
N LEU A 75 0.54 6.44 3.66
CA LEU A 75 1.71 7.27 3.92
C LEU A 75 2.71 6.47 4.76
N ALA A 76 4.00 6.65 4.49
CA ALA A 76 5.06 6.15 5.35
C ALA A 76 4.95 6.85 6.72
N ALA A 77 4.95 6.06 7.79
CA ALA A 77 4.96 6.55 9.16
C ALA A 77 6.38 6.90 9.63
#